data_AF-A0A943MU85-F1
#
_entry.id   AF-A0A943MU85-F1
#
_cell.length_a   1.000
_cell.length_b   1.000
_cell.length_c   1.000
_cell.angle_alpha   90.00
_cell.angle_beta   90.00
_cell.angle_gamma   90.00
#
_symmetry.space_group_name_H-M   'P 1'
#
loop_
_entity.id
_entity.type
_entity.pdbx_description
1 polymer ?
#
loop_
_entity_poly.entity_id
_entity_poly.type
_entity_poly.pdbx_seq_one_letter_code
_entity_poly.pdbx_strand_id
1 'polypeptide(L)'
;MHRSHPLKIYCPPIRQHVNLCAIWWEFEVIVIVQVLLVIIAVLLFGFIIFIHEFGHFMTAKLSGIRVNEFAIGMGPTLFRFQKGETTYALRLLPIGGFCAMEGEDEDSDDEG
;
A
#
# COMPACT_ATOMS: atom_id res chain seq x y z
N MET A 1 -29.33 9.17 -67.02
CA MET A 1 -27.90 9.52 -67.08
C MET A 1 -27.40 9.74 -65.65
N HIS A 2 -27.12 8.66 -64.92
CA HIS A 2 -26.68 8.70 -63.52
C HIS A 2 -25.15 8.73 -63.50
N ARG A 3 -24.58 9.87 -63.11
CA ARG A 3 -23.13 10.10 -63.07
C ARG A 3 -22.58 9.49 -61.77
N SER A 4 -21.98 8.31 -61.85
CA SER A 4 -21.26 7.66 -60.76
C SER A 4 -19.98 8.45 -60.45
N HIS A 5 -20.01 9.27 -59.40
CA HIS A 5 -18.83 9.92 -58.86
C HIS A 5 -17.98 8.89 -58.09
N PRO A 6 -16.67 8.76 -58.37
CA PRO A 6 -15.82 7.87 -57.59
C PRO A 6 -15.62 8.47 -56.19
N LEU A 7 -16.08 7.74 -55.17
CA LEU A 7 -15.77 7.99 -53.77
C LEU A 7 -14.25 7.87 -53.60
N LYS A 8 -13.57 9.01 -53.42
CA LYS A 8 -12.19 9.04 -52.92
C LYS A 8 -12.20 8.54 -51.49
N ILE A 9 -11.82 7.28 -51.31
CA ILE A 9 -11.53 6.70 -50.00
C ILE A 9 -10.35 7.47 -49.43
N TYR A 10 -10.62 8.38 -48.48
CA TYR A 10 -9.60 9.09 -47.71
C TYR A 10 -9.02 8.12 -46.69
N CYS A 11 -7.89 7.49 -47.01
CA CYS A 11 -7.08 6.76 -46.05
C CYS A 11 -6.28 7.80 -45.23
N PRO A 12 -6.43 7.90 -43.90
CA PRO A 12 -5.60 8.80 -43.13
C PRO A 12 -4.14 8.30 -43.21
N PRO A 13 -3.16 9.17 -43.46
CA PRO A 13 -1.76 8.77 -43.43
C PRO A 13 -1.38 8.41 -42.00
N ILE A 14 -1.19 7.12 -41.75
CA ILE A 14 -0.48 6.60 -40.58
C ILE A 14 0.95 7.12 -40.70
N ARG A 15 1.20 8.26 -40.06
CA ARG A 15 2.50 8.93 -40.02
C ARG A 15 3.43 8.18 -39.06
N GLN A 16 3.99 7.07 -39.53
CA GLN A 16 5.06 6.31 -38.86
C GLN A 16 6.41 7.03 -38.97
N HIS A 17 6.50 8.22 -38.38
CA HIS A 17 7.79 8.79 -37.96
C HIS A 17 7.71 9.02 -36.46
N VAL A 18 7.53 7.93 -35.72
CA VAL A 18 7.81 7.91 -34.29
C VAL A 18 9.32 8.03 -34.15
N ASN A 19 9.79 9.21 -33.73
CA ASN A 19 11.20 9.42 -33.43
C ASN A 19 11.61 8.36 -32.41
N LEU A 20 12.56 7.49 -32.74
CA LEU A 20 13.04 6.48 -31.78
C LEU A 20 13.38 7.16 -30.44
N CYS A 21 14.02 8.34 -30.46
CA CYS A 21 14.32 9.13 -29.26
C CYS A 21 13.07 9.48 -28.41
N ALA A 22 11.92 9.78 -29.04
CA ALA A 22 10.67 10.05 -28.33
C ALA A 22 10.05 8.77 -27.74
N ILE A 23 10.20 7.63 -28.43
CA ILE A 23 9.76 6.33 -27.90
C ILE A 23 10.63 5.91 -26.71
N TRP A 24 11.95 6.08 -26.80
CA TRP A 24 12.87 5.79 -25.69
C TRP A 24 12.60 6.72 -24.49
N TRP A 25 12.30 8.00 -24.74
CA TRP A 25 11.91 8.97 -23.70
C TRP A 25 10.58 8.62 -23.04
N GLU A 26 9.55 8.24 -23.80
CA GLU A 26 8.30 7.77 -23.21
C GLU A 26 8.49 6.49 -22.40
N PHE A 27 9.33 5.57 -22.85
CA PHE A 27 9.63 4.35 -22.10
C PHE A 27 10.33 4.63 -20.78
N GLU A 28 11.34 5.50 -20.76
CA GLU A 28 12.01 5.92 -19.51
C GLU A 28 11.04 6.65 -18.56
N VAL A 29 10.23 7.58 -19.08
CA VAL A 29 9.26 8.31 -18.26
C VAL A 29 8.18 7.37 -17.71
N ILE A 30 7.68 6.43 -18.50
CA ILE A 30 6.71 5.42 -18.04
C ILE A 30 7.31 4.56 -16.94
N VAL A 31 8.55 4.08 -17.11
CA VAL A 31 9.24 3.27 -16.09
C VAL A 31 9.41 4.06 -14.80
N ILE A 32 9.83 5.33 -14.88
CA ILE A 32 9.99 6.20 -13.72
C ILE A 32 8.65 6.40 -12.99
N VAL A 33 7.59 6.73 -13.72
CA VAL A 33 6.26 6.93 -13.14
C VAL A 33 5.74 5.65 -12.49
N GLN A 34 5.93 4.49 -13.12
CA GLN A 34 5.53 3.20 -12.53
C GLN A 34 6.26 2.90 -11.22
N VAL A 35 7.59 3.10 -11.19
CA VAL A 35 8.37 2.90 -9.96
C VAL A 35 7.88 3.83 -8.84
N LEU A 36 7.60 5.10 -9.16
CA LEU A 36 7.05 6.05 -8.20
C LEU A 36 5.68 5.60 -7.67
N LEU A 37 4.79 5.12 -8.53
CA LEU A 37 3.47 4.63 -8.13
C LEU A 37 3.57 3.41 -7.19
N VAL A 38 4.50 2.48 -7.45
CA VAL A 38 4.72 1.32 -6.58
C VAL A 38 5.18 1.75 -5.19
N ILE A 39 6.11 2.70 -5.10
CA ILE A 39 6.59 3.24 -3.81
C ILE A 39 5.43 3.91 -3.06
N ILE A 40 4.65 4.76 -3.74
CA ILE A 40 3.49 5.44 -3.15
C ILE A 40 2.45 4.42 -2.67
N ALA A 41 2.19 3.36 -3.44
CA ALA A 41 1.25 2.32 -3.07
C ALA A 41 1.66 1.60 -1.78
N VAL A 42 2.93 1.21 -1.65
CA VAL A 42 3.45 0.55 -0.44
C VAL A 42 3.39 1.48 0.77
N LEU A 43 3.72 2.76 0.60
CA LEU A 43 3.63 3.76 1.67
C LEU A 43 2.18 4.00 2.12
N LEU A 44 1.24 4.17 1.19
CA LEU A 44 -0.18 4.34 1.49
C LEU A 44 -0.76 3.10 2.18
N PHE A 45 -0.41 1.91 1.71
CA PHE A 45 -0.88 0.66 2.31
C PHE A 45 -0.37 0.52 3.76
N GLY A 46 0.93 0.79 3.98
CA GLY A 46 1.50 0.83 5.33
C GLY A 46 0.84 1.90 6.22
N PHE A 47 0.51 3.07 5.66
CA PHE A 47 -0.17 4.14 6.39
C PHE A 47 -1.60 3.79 6.79
N ILE A 48 -2.36 3.12 5.92
CA ILE A 48 -3.72 2.65 6.23
C ILE A 48 -3.68 1.62 7.36
N ILE A 49 -2.78 0.63 7.28
CA ILE A 49 -2.60 -0.37 8.33
C ILE A 49 -2.21 0.30 9.65
N PHE A 50 -1.29 1.27 9.61
CA PHE A 50 -0.92 2.04 10.78
C PHE A 50 -2.14 2.69 11.46
N ILE A 51 -3.02 3.35 10.69
CA ILE A 51 -4.24 3.96 11.24
C ILE A 51 -5.23 2.90 11.74
N HIS A 52 -5.35 1.76 11.07
CA HIS A 52 -6.26 0.67 11.46
C HIS A 52 -5.91 0.14 12.86
N GLU A 53 -4.65 -0.26 13.05
CA GLU A 53 -4.14 -0.74 14.33
C GLU A 53 -4.16 0.38 15.38
N PHE A 54 -3.78 1.61 15.00
CA PHE A 54 -3.84 2.75 15.91
C PHE A 54 -5.27 3.07 16.38
N GLY A 55 -6.28 2.80 15.54
CA GLY A 55 -7.69 2.87 15.90
C GLY A 55 -8.03 1.92 17.04
N HIS A 56 -7.59 0.66 16.94
CA HIS A 56 -7.75 -0.34 17.99
C HIS A 56 -7.07 0.09 19.30
N PHE A 57 -5.83 0.58 19.21
CA PHE A 57 -5.11 1.13 20.36
C PHE A 57 -5.85 2.31 21.02
N MET A 58 -6.39 3.23 20.21
CA MET A 58 -7.14 4.39 20.71
C MET A 58 -8.43 3.95 21.40
N THR A 59 -9.18 3.02 20.82
CA THR A 59 -10.42 2.50 21.42
C THR A 59 -10.16 1.76 22.73
N ALA A 60 -9.09 0.97 22.82
CA ALA A 60 -8.69 0.31 24.05
C ALA A 60 -8.37 1.33 25.15
N LYS A 61 -7.57 2.36 24.81
CA LYS A 61 -7.20 3.42 25.75
C LYS A 61 -8.42 4.20 26.27
N LEU A 62 -9.40 4.46 25.41
CA LEU A 62 -10.64 5.14 25.77
C LEU A 62 -11.55 4.28 26.65
N SER A 63 -11.55 2.96 26.44
CA SER A 63 -12.26 1.98 27.28
C SER A 63 -11.53 1.64 28.58
N GLY A 64 -10.35 2.22 28.84
CA GLY A 64 -9.54 1.95 30.03
C GLY A 64 -8.76 0.63 29.99
N ILE A 65 -8.68 -0.01 28.82
CA ILE A 65 -7.95 -1.26 28.59
C ILE A 65 -6.50 -0.91 28.23
N ARG A 66 -5.53 -1.58 28.89
CA ARG A 66 -4.10 -1.40 28.59
C ARG A 66 -3.73 -2.17 27.33
N VAL A 67 -2.70 -1.71 26.61
CA VAL A 67 -2.18 -2.39 25.42
C VAL A 67 -0.72 -2.72 25.67
N ASN A 68 -0.40 -4.02 25.64
CA ASN A 68 0.90 -4.58 26.03
C ASN A 68 1.87 -4.59 24.85
N GLU A 69 1.39 -4.92 23.65
CA GLU A 69 2.21 -4.92 22.43
C GLU A 69 1.45 -4.35 21.23
N PHE A 70 2.10 -3.47 20.47
CA PHE A 70 1.62 -2.87 19.24
C PHE A 70 2.64 -3.16 18.15
N ALA A 71 2.31 -4.07 17.25
CA ALA A 71 3.18 -4.46 16.15
C ALA A 71 2.60 -4.05 14.80
N ILE A 72 3.36 -3.27 14.03
CA ILE A 72 3.02 -2.92 12.66
C ILE A 72 3.79 -3.86 11.73
N GLY A 73 3.06 -4.60 10.90
CA GLY A 73 3.61 -5.48 9.90
C GLY A 73 3.77 -6.93 10.32
N MET A 74 4.31 -7.71 9.39
CA MET A 74 4.68 -9.12 9.58
C MET A 74 6.15 -9.35 9.23
N GLY A 75 6.70 -10.46 9.73
CA GLY A 75 8.08 -10.86 9.47
C GLY A 75 9.09 -10.31 10.49
N PRO A 76 10.39 -10.24 10.13
CA PRO A 76 11.44 -9.89 11.07
C PRO A 76 11.25 -8.47 11.60
N THR A 77 11.41 -8.33 12.93
CA THR A 77 11.31 -7.05 13.63
C THR A 77 12.51 -6.17 13.27
N LEU A 78 12.26 -5.06 12.59
CA LEU A 78 13.28 -4.05 12.29
C LEU A 78 13.62 -3.23 13.53
N PHE A 79 12.58 -2.79 14.23
CA PHE A 79 12.71 -1.96 15.42
C PHE A 79 11.72 -2.42 16.46
N ARG A 80 12.19 -2.60 17.70
CA ARG A 80 11.35 -2.84 18.86
C ARG A 80 11.72 -1.80 19.91
N PHE A 81 10.75 -0.98 20.32
CA PHE A 81 10.94 -0.01 21.37
C PHE A 81 9.84 -0.15 22.41
N GLN A 82 10.23 -0.23 23.67
CA GLN A 82 9.29 -0.32 24.77
C GLN A 82 9.13 1.08 25.36
N LYS A 83 7.90 1.60 25.37
CA LYS A 83 7.61 2.95 25.88
C LYS A 83 6.53 2.85 26.96
N GLY A 84 6.97 2.91 28.22
CA GLY A 84 6.09 2.71 29.38
C GLY A 84 5.66 1.24 29.44
N GLU A 85 4.36 1.01 29.44
CA GLU A 85 3.75 -0.33 29.48
C GLU A 85 3.51 -0.93 28.08
N THR A 86 3.63 -0.14 27.00
CA THR A 86 3.36 -0.58 25.63
C THR A 86 4.65 -0.86 24.88
N THR A 87 4.79 -2.07 24.34
CA THR A 87 5.88 -2.43 23.43
C THR A 87 5.48 -2.13 22.00
N TYR A 88 6.22 -1.28 21.31
CA TYR A 88 6.01 -1.00 19.89
C TYR A 88 7.02 -1.76 19.05
N ALA A 89 6.54 -2.56 18.10
CA ALA A 89 7.36 -3.30 17.15
C ALA A 89 7.04 -2.87 15.72
N LEU A 90 8.07 -2.51 14.96
CA LEU A 90 7.97 -2.26 13.52
C LEU A 90 8.65 -3.42 12.80
N ARG A 91 7.90 -4.12 11.96
CA ARG A 91 8.37 -5.25 11.15
C ARG A 91 8.59 -4.85 9.71
N LEU A 92 9.40 -5.63 8.99
CA LEU A 92 9.85 -5.31 7.64
C LEU A 92 8.73 -5.22 6.61
N LEU A 93 7.72 -6.09 6.69
CA LEU A 93 6.64 -6.14 5.72
C LEU A 93 5.45 -5.35 6.25
N PRO A 94 4.96 -4.31 5.56
CA PRO A 94 3.75 -3.58 5.93
C PRO A 94 2.49 -4.39 5.55
N ILE A 95 2.48 -5.68 5.87
CA ILE A 95 1.35 -6.59 5.64
C ILE A 95 0.81 -6.97 7.01
N GLY A 96 -0.34 -6.39 7.36
CA GLY A 96 -1.01 -6.59 8.65
C GLY A 96 -0.33 -5.89 9.82
N GLY A 97 -0.82 -6.19 11.01
CA GLY A 97 -0.34 -5.72 12.30
C GLY A 97 -1.10 -6.48 13.39
N PHE A 98 -0.68 -6.36 14.64
CA PHE A 98 -1.46 -6.86 15.76
C PHE A 98 -1.29 -5.97 16.98
N CYS A 99 -2.35 -5.90 17.78
CA CYS A 99 -2.36 -5.22 19.07
C CYS A 99 -2.72 -6.24 20.15
N ALA A 100 -1.80 -6.51 21.07
CA ALA A 100 -2.06 -7.33 22.25
C ALA A 100 -2.64 -6.45 23.36
N MET A 101 -3.90 -6.65 23.72
CA MET A 101 -4.61 -5.88 24.74
C MET A 101 -4.66 -6.65 26.07
N GLU A 102 -4.50 -5.94 27.17
CA GLU A 102 -4.56 -6.49 28.53
C GLU A 102 -5.97 -7.03 28.81
N GLY A 103 -6.08 -8.33 29.11
CA GLY A 103 -7.33 -9.05 29.29
C GLY A 103 -7.74 -9.97 28.12
N GLU A 104 -7.10 -9.88 26.94
CA GLU A 104 -7.25 -10.89 25.87
C GLU A 104 -6.24 -12.04 26.02
N ASP A 105 -5.06 -11.78 26.59
CA ASP A 105 -4.01 -12.79 26.82
C ASP A 105 -4.18 -13.57 28.15
N GLU A 106 -5.02 -13.10 29.08
CA GLU A 106 -5.25 -13.76 30.39
C GLU A 106 -6.34 -14.85 30.34
N ASP A 107 -7.00 -15.08 29.21
CA ASP A 107 -8.20 -15.93 29.10
C ASP A 107 -7.97 -17.25 28.31
N SER A 108 -6.79 -17.86 28.41
CA SER A 108 -6.52 -19.15 27.74
C SER A 108 -5.77 -20.23 28.55
N ASP A 109 -5.85 -20.18 29.88
CA ASP A 109 -5.48 -21.30 30.76
C ASP A 109 -6.62 -21.62 31.75
N ASP A 110 -7.83 -21.93 31.24
CA ASP A 110 -8.84 -22.64 32.04
C ASP A 110 -8.57 -24.16 31.90
N GLU A 111 -7.81 -24.69 32.85
CA GLU A 111 -7.66 -26.13 33.07
C GLU A 111 -9.03 -26.75 33.40
N GLY A 112 -9.65 -27.40 32.40
CA GLY A 112 -10.80 -28.30 32.57
C GLY A 112 -10.39 -29.73 32.88
#